data_AF-A0A2V6M326-F1
#
_entry.id   AF-A0A2V6M326-F1
#
_cell.length_a   1.000
_cell.length_b   1.000
_cell.length_c   1.000
_cell.angle_alpha   90.00
_cell.angle_beta   90.00
_cell.angle_gamma   90.00
#
_symmetry.space_group_name_H-M   'P 1'
#
loop_
_entity.id
_entity.type
_entity.pdbx_description
1 polymer ?
#
loop_
_entity_poly.entity_id
_entity_poly.type
_entity_poly.pdbx_seq_one_letter_code
_entity_poly.pdbx_strand_id
1 'polypeptide(L)'
;MKIQSFFRIVFASLLLVLLSACVTTPRSGPAALTGTWTNSLGTVWTMKSDGTFDVVNPKRHIWGNVTVSGDTVTIQETGGKAAKGCRGPGVYKFSRPNENTLTFTLVKDSCKERIKNVTLPWHQK
;
A
#
# COMPACT_ATOMS: atom_id res chain seq x y z
N MET A 1 -46.98 -33.93 -8.19
CA MET A 1 -46.20 -32.67 -8.29
C MET A 1 -45.70 -32.30 -6.90
N LYS A 2 -44.39 -32.45 -6.61
CA LYS A 2 -43.68 -31.81 -5.46
C LYS A 2 -42.17 -32.13 -5.32
N ILE A 3 -41.52 -32.69 -6.35
CA ILE A 3 -40.06 -32.98 -6.31
C ILE A 3 -39.22 -31.82 -6.89
N GLN A 4 -39.85 -30.86 -7.58
CA GLN A 4 -39.15 -29.73 -8.24
C GLN A 4 -38.56 -28.67 -7.30
N SER A 5 -39.07 -28.51 -6.08
CA SER A 5 -38.68 -27.40 -5.22
C SER A 5 -37.40 -27.65 -4.42
N PHE A 6 -37.08 -28.91 -4.11
CA PHE A 6 -35.92 -29.22 -3.25
C PHE A 6 -34.59 -29.15 -4.03
N PHE A 7 -34.57 -29.60 -5.28
CA PHE A 7 -33.38 -29.52 -6.14
C PHE A 7 -32.97 -28.09 -6.51
N ARG A 8 -33.90 -27.14 -6.58
CA ARG A 8 -33.59 -25.73 -6.86
C ARG A 8 -32.90 -25.03 -5.70
N ILE A 9 -33.21 -25.40 -4.46
CA ILE A 9 -32.64 -24.75 -3.26
C ILE A 9 -31.20 -25.24 -3.03
N VAL A 10 -30.89 -26.51 -3.29
CA VAL A 10 -29.54 -27.07 -3.15
C VAL A 10 -28.59 -26.50 -4.22
N PHE A 11 -29.05 -26.30 -5.46
CA PHE A 11 -28.24 -25.67 -6.51
C PHE A 11 -27.99 -24.17 -6.27
N ALA A 12 -28.95 -23.45 -5.68
CA ALA A 12 -28.80 -22.03 -5.37
C ALA A 12 -27.83 -21.78 -4.18
N SER A 13 -27.71 -22.72 -3.26
CA SER A 13 -26.80 -22.61 -2.09
C SER A 13 -25.37 -23.07 -2.39
N LEU A 14 -25.16 -23.93 -3.39
CA LEU A 14 -23.81 -24.32 -3.84
C LEU A 14 -23.06 -23.19 -4.57
N LEU A 15 -23.79 -22.24 -5.18
CA LEU A 15 -23.21 -21.08 -5.88
C LEU A 15 -22.69 -19.99 -4.94
N LEU A 16 -23.17 -19.90 -3.69
CA LEU A 16 -22.68 -18.91 -2.72
C LEU A 16 -21.40 -19.34 -1.99
N VAL A 17 -21.05 -20.64 -1.96
CA VAL A 17 -19.84 -21.13 -1.28
C VAL A 17 -18.58 -20.98 -2.15
N LEU A 18 -18.74 -20.81 -3.47
CA LEU A 18 -17.62 -20.68 -4.42
C LEU A 18 -17.11 -19.25 -4.63
N LEU A 19 -17.75 -18.24 -4.01
CA LEU A 19 -17.25 -16.86 -4.00
C LEU A 19 -16.36 -16.57 -2.79
N SER A 20 -15.65 -17.60 -2.28
CA SER A 20 -14.39 -17.40 -1.55
C SER A 20 -13.32 -16.93 -2.54
N ALA A 21 -13.54 -15.76 -3.16
CA ALA A 21 -12.56 -15.13 -4.02
C ALA A 21 -11.27 -14.99 -3.19
N CYS A 22 -10.24 -15.76 -3.54
CA CYS A 22 -8.89 -15.45 -3.11
C CYS A 22 -8.66 -14.00 -3.53
N VAL A 23 -8.66 -13.08 -2.57
CA VAL A 23 -8.20 -11.71 -2.81
C VAL A 23 -6.74 -11.84 -3.15
N THR A 24 -6.43 -11.92 -4.45
CA THR A 24 -5.05 -11.95 -4.92
C THR A 24 -4.46 -10.58 -4.67
N THR A 25 -3.68 -10.48 -3.60
CA THR A 25 -2.98 -9.26 -3.24
C THR A 25 -1.99 -8.86 -4.35
N PRO A 26 -2.13 -7.67 -4.97
CA PRO A 26 -1.22 -7.23 -6.02
C PRO A 26 0.20 -7.12 -5.49
N ARG A 27 1.18 -7.68 -6.22
CA ARG A 27 2.61 -7.67 -5.81
C ARG A 27 3.48 -6.67 -6.57
N SER A 28 2.96 -6.07 -7.63
CA SER A 28 3.65 -5.08 -8.46
C SER A 28 2.73 -3.94 -8.89
N GLY A 29 3.32 -2.87 -9.42
CA GLY A 29 2.59 -1.69 -9.88
C GLY A 29 1.94 -0.88 -8.75
N PRO A 30 1.13 0.15 -9.11
CA PRO A 30 0.51 1.05 -8.14
C PRO A 30 -0.35 0.32 -7.09
N ALA A 31 -1.12 -0.69 -7.53
CA ALA A 31 -2.03 -1.42 -6.67
C ALA A 31 -1.32 -2.21 -5.55
N ALA A 32 -0.03 -2.53 -5.71
CA ALA A 32 0.74 -3.18 -4.66
C ALA A 32 1.10 -2.25 -3.50
N LEU A 33 1.13 -0.94 -3.75
CA LEU A 33 1.40 0.09 -2.74
C LEU A 33 0.13 0.55 -2.02
N THR A 34 -1.03 0.51 -2.68
CA THR A 34 -2.29 0.95 -2.09
C THR A 34 -2.60 0.23 -0.78
N GLY A 35 -2.92 0.99 0.26
CA GLY A 35 -3.21 0.46 1.59
C GLY A 35 -2.74 1.39 2.70
N THR A 36 -2.96 0.95 3.94
CA THR A 36 -2.39 1.60 5.13
C THR A 36 -1.28 0.72 5.67
N TRP A 37 -0.11 1.32 5.83
CA TRP A 37 1.12 0.66 6.22
C TRP A 37 1.65 1.26 7.52
N THR A 38 2.33 0.45 8.32
CA THR A 38 2.96 0.87 9.56
C THR A 38 4.39 0.36 9.65
N ASN A 39 5.26 1.05 10.37
CA ASN A 39 6.64 0.59 10.59
C ASN A 39 7.02 0.63 12.07
N SER A 40 8.23 0.15 12.39
CA SER A 40 8.76 0.06 13.75
C SER A 40 8.92 1.41 14.47
N LEU A 41 8.84 2.54 13.76
CA LEU A 41 8.83 3.88 14.36
C LEU A 41 7.43 4.37 14.73
N GLY A 42 6.40 3.55 14.53
CA GLY A 42 4.99 3.94 14.71
C GLY A 42 4.51 4.92 13.65
N THR A 43 5.20 5.01 12.51
CA THR A 43 4.74 5.83 11.38
C THR A 43 3.63 5.07 10.66
N VAL A 44 2.52 5.75 10.39
CA VAL A 44 1.43 5.27 9.55
C VAL A 44 1.56 5.94 8.18
N TRP A 45 1.54 5.15 7.12
CA TRP A 45 1.58 5.62 5.75
C TRP A 45 0.39 5.07 4.99
N THR A 46 -0.53 5.95 4.60
CA THR A 46 -1.68 5.62 3.79
C THR A 46 -1.38 5.99 2.34
N MET A 47 -1.35 5.00 1.46
CA MET A 47 -1.18 5.16 0.02
C MET A 47 -2.53 4.92 -0.64
N LYS A 48 -3.05 5.92 -1.35
CA LYS A 48 -4.37 5.88 -1.98
C LYS A 48 -4.27 5.40 -3.43
N SER A 49 -5.37 4.88 -3.96
CA SER A 49 -5.44 4.37 -5.33
C SER A 49 -5.29 5.45 -6.41
N ASP A 50 -5.51 6.72 -6.05
CA ASP A 50 -5.32 7.89 -6.92
C ASP A 50 -3.86 8.36 -7.02
N GLY A 51 -2.92 7.65 -6.38
CA GLY A 51 -1.51 8.01 -6.36
C GLY A 51 -1.17 9.13 -5.38
N THR A 52 -2.07 9.50 -4.48
CA THR A 52 -1.74 10.37 -3.35
C THR A 52 -1.38 9.57 -2.10
N PHE A 53 -0.73 10.21 -1.14
CA PHE A 53 -0.43 9.59 0.15
C PHE A 53 -0.52 10.55 1.32
N ASP A 54 -0.69 9.97 2.50
CA ASP A 54 -0.59 10.64 3.80
C ASP A 54 0.38 9.86 4.70
N VAL A 55 1.30 10.56 5.36
CA VAL A 55 2.22 10.01 6.37
C VAL A 55 1.96 10.70 7.69
N VAL A 56 1.61 9.92 8.70
CA VAL A 56 1.37 10.38 10.06
C VAL A 56 2.37 9.69 10.99
N ASN A 57 3.12 10.48 11.74
CA ASN A 57 3.88 10.01 12.89
C ASN A 57 3.71 10.99 14.06
N PRO A 58 4.16 10.67 15.28
CA PRO A 58 3.93 11.52 16.45
C PRO A 58 4.42 12.97 16.31
N LYS A 59 5.33 13.26 15.37
CA LYS A 59 5.94 14.59 15.19
C LYS A 59 5.46 15.31 13.93
N ARG A 60 4.86 14.59 12.98
CA ARG A 60 4.66 15.07 11.60
C ARG A 60 3.40 14.48 10.97
N HIS A 61 2.74 15.32 10.18
CA HIS A 61 1.72 14.93 9.23
C HIS A 61 2.13 15.51 7.87
N ILE A 62 2.34 14.66 6.87
CA ILE A 62 2.89 14.99 5.55
C ILE A 62 2.00 14.34 4.50
N TRP A 63 1.79 15.00 3.37
CA TRP A 63 1.07 14.41 2.23
C TRP A 63 1.76 14.74 0.92
N GLY A 64 1.42 13.99 -0.12
CA GLY A 64 2.04 14.13 -1.41
C GLY A 64 1.51 13.20 -2.47
N ASN A 65 2.33 13.04 -3.51
CA ASN A 65 2.05 12.20 -4.66
C ASN A 65 3.11 11.11 -4.79
N VAL A 66 2.65 9.97 -5.31
CA VAL A 66 3.45 8.82 -5.68
C VAL A 66 3.23 8.55 -7.16
N THR A 67 4.33 8.36 -7.90
CA THR A 67 4.29 7.83 -9.27
C THR A 67 5.02 6.50 -9.31
N VAL A 68 4.45 5.53 -10.02
CA VAL A 68 5.00 4.16 -10.09
C VAL A 68 5.26 3.79 -11.54
N SER A 69 6.47 3.29 -11.79
CA SER A 69 6.87 2.71 -13.07
C SER A 69 7.52 1.36 -12.79
N GLY A 70 6.78 0.27 -13.07
CA GLY A 70 7.22 -1.09 -12.74
C GLY A 70 7.36 -1.31 -11.24
N ASP A 71 8.59 -1.62 -10.80
CA ASP A 71 8.99 -1.81 -9.40
C ASP A 71 9.55 -0.52 -8.77
N THR A 72 9.58 0.58 -9.51
CA THR A 72 10.17 1.84 -9.08
C THR A 72 9.08 2.83 -8.70
N VAL A 73 9.22 3.44 -7.54
CA VAL A 73 8.33 4.46 -6.98
C VAL A 73 9.08 5.78 -6.84
N THR A 74 8.42 6.87 -7.22
CA THR A 74 8.88 8.24 -6.92
C THR A 74 7.90 8.88 -5.96
N ILE A 75 8.42 9.31 -4.81
CA ILE A 75 7.66 9.93 -3.72
C ILE A 75 7.99 11.42 -3.71
N GLN A 76 6.97 12.25 -3.77
CA GLN A 76 7.10 13.71 -3.74
C GLN A 76 6.13 14.26 -2.71
N GLU A 77 6.63 14.84 -1.61
CA GLU A 77 5.77 15.61 -0.72
C GLU A 77 5.29 16.88 -1.43
N THR A 78 4.02 17.20 -1.26
CA THR A 78 3.43 18.46 -1.75
C THR A 78 2.91 19.33 -0.62
N GLY A 79 2.81 18.80 0.61
CA GLY A 79 2.47 19.59 1.78
C GLY A 79 2.69 18.89 3.12
N GLY A 80 2.31 19.60 4.19
CA GLY A 80 2.46 19.16 5.58
C GLY A 80 3.81 19.51 6.21
N LYS A 81 4.07 18.92 7.37
CA LYS A 81 5.23 19.23 8.23
C LYS A 81 6.43 18.32 7.92
N ALA A 82 6.96 18.45 6.71
CA ALA A 82 8.16 17.72 6.28
C ALA A 82 9.39 18.05 7.13
N ALA A 83 10.39 17.15 7.14
CA ALA A 83 11.64 17.40 7.84
C ALA A 83 12.44 18.54 7.17
N LYS A 84 13.16 19.32 7.98
CA LYS A 84 13.99 20.43 7.46
C LYS A 84 15.02 19.86 6.48
N GLY A 85 15.16 20.51 5.32
CA GLY A 85 16.10 20.08 4.28
C GLY A 85 15.58 18.98 3.35
N CYS A 86 14.39 18.46 3.59
CA CYS A 86 13.74 17.54 2.65
C CYS A 86 13.06 18.33 1.55
N ARG A 87 13.65 18.29 0.37
CA ARG A 87 13.17 18.95 -0.84
C ARG A 87 13.29 17.98 -2.01
N GLY A 88 12.35 18.08 -2.94
CA GLY A 88 12.34 17.29 -4.17
C GLY A 88 12.00 15.81 -3.97
N PRO A 89 12.00 15.05 -5.07
CA PRO A 89 11.48 13.69 -5.07
C PRO A 89 12.50 12.69 -4.53
N GLY A 90 11.99 11.63 -3.91
CA GLY A 90 12.76 10.45 -3.54
C GLY A 90 12.36 9.26 -4.41
N VAL A 91 13.33 8.57 -4.98
CA VAL A 91 13.14 7.42 -5.88
C VAL A 91 13.62 6.16 -5.18
N TYR A 92 12.77 5.14 -5.20
CA TYR A 92 12.99 3.87 -4.53
C TYR A 92 12.53 2.73 -5.41
N LYS A 93 13.17 1.57 -5.29
CA LYS A 93 12.56 0.30 -5.70
C LYS A 93 11.70 -0.22 -4.57
N PHE A 94 10.57 -0.83 -4.87
CA PHE A 94 9.72 -1.45 -3.86
C PHE A 94 9.48 -2.92 -4.18
N SER A 95 9.25 -3.71 -3.14
CA SER A 95 8.81 -5.10 -3.28
C SER A 95 7.79 -5.45 -2.21
N ARG A 96 6.78 -6.24 -2.59
CA ARG A 96 5.76 -6.78 -1.71
C ARG A 96 5.87 -8.30 -1.65
N PRO A 97 6.78 -8.86 -0.83
CA PRO A 97 7.06 -10.30 -0.79
C PRO A 97 5.87 -11.13 -0.31
N ASN A 98 5.03 -10.56 0.56
CA ASN A 98 3.80 -11.18 1.03
C ASN A 98 2.72 -10.11 1.22
N GLU A 99 1.51 -10.54 1.55
CA GLU A 99 0.35 -9.66 1.64
C GLU A 99 0.56 -8.51 2.63
N ASN A 100 1.24 -8.79 3.74
CA ASN A 100 1.34 -7.90 4.88
C ASN A 100 2.68 -7.18 4.99
N THR A 101 3.55 -7.27 3.99
CA THR A 101 4.90 -6.73 4.04
C THR A 101 5.23 -5.95 2.78
N LEU A 102 5.69 -4.72 2.96
CA LEU A 102 6.18 -3.85 1.90
C LEU A 102 7.58 -3.36 2.26
N THR A 103 8.49 -3.39 1.30
CA THR A 103 9.90 -3.00 1.50
C THR A 103 10.32 -2.05 0.41
N PHE A 104 11.26 -1.15 0.75
CA PHE A 104 11.81 -0.19 -0.19
C PHE A 104 13.34 -0.21 -0.15
N THR A 105 13.95 -0.10 -1.32
CA THR A 105 15.39 0.06 -1.48
C THR A 105 15.67 1.39 -2.14
N LEU A 106 16.60 2.16 -1.57
CA LEU A 106 16.97 3.47 -2.07
C LEU A 106 17.54 3.36 -3.49
N VAL A 107 17.02 4.18 -4.41
CA VAL A 107 17.64 4.44 -5.73
C VAL A 107 18.30 5.81 -5.71
N LYS A 108 17.53 6.86 -5.37
CA LYS A 108 18.02 8.24 -5.30
C LYS A 108 17.14 9.07 -4.40
N ASP A 109 17.73 9.66 -3.37
CA ASP A 109 17.04 10.61 -2.50
C ASP A 109 18.08 11.45 -1.75
N SER A 110 17.83 12.75 -1.60
CA SER A 110 18.68 13.65 -0.81
C SER A 110 18.17 13.89 0.61
N CYS A 111 16.93 13.51 0.92
CA CYS A 111 16.31 13.70 2.24
C CYS A 111 16.64 12.53 3.18
N LYS A 112 17.64 12.72 4.06
CA LYS A 112 18.09 11.69 5.01
C LYS A 112 16.98 11.13 5.91
N GLU A 113 16.07 11.98 6.37
CA GLU A 113 14.95 11.57 7.23
C GLU A 113 13.92 10.70 6.47
N ARG A 114 13.63 11.05 5.20
CA ARG A 114 12.76 10.23 4.35
C ARG A 114 13.41 8.89 4.06
N ILE A 115 14.71 8.87 3.70
CA ILE A 115 15.47 7.63 3.48
C ILE A 115 15.33 6.73 4.71
N LYS A 116 15.68 7.24 5.90
CA LYS A 116 15.64 6.48 7.15
C LYS A 116 14.26 5.88 7.44
N ASN A 117 13.18 6.57 7.08
CA ASN A 117 11.82 6.11 7.32
C ASN A 117 11.32 5.15 6.23
N VAL A 118 11.50 5.49 4.96
CA VAL A 118 10.99 4.73 3.80
C VAL A 118 11.68 3.38 3.70
N THR A 119 12.98 3.28 3.96
CA THR A 119 13.72 2.01 3.85
C THR A 119 13.51 1.05 5.03
N LEU A 120 12.62 1.38 5.97
CA LEU A 120 12.19 0.42 6.99
C LEU A 120 11.24 -0.62 6.40
N PRO A 121 11.14 -1.81 6.99
CA PRO A 121 10.05 -2.72 6.71
C PRO A 121 8.71 -2.08 7.08
N TRP A 122 7.75 -2.20 6.16
CA TRP A 122 6.38 -1.74 6.36
C TRP A 122 5.44 -2.95 6.47
N HIS A 123 4.53 -2.87 7.42
CA HIS A 123 3.52 -3.88 7.69
C HIS A 123 2.13 -3.34 7.45
N GLN A 124 1.28 -4.13 6.80
CA GLN A 124 -0.09 -3.71 6.56
C GLN A 124 -0.84 -3.56 7.88
N LYS A 125 -1.56 -2.45 8.04
CA LYS A 125 -2.34 -2.12 9.24
C LYS A 125 -3.70 -2.81 9.23
#